data_AF-A0A2E3DD81-F1
#
_entry.id   AF-A0A2E3DD81-F1
#
_cell.length_a   1.000
_cell.length_b   1.000
_cell.length_c   1.000
_cell.angle_alpha   90.00
_cell.angle_beta   90.00
_cell.angle_gamma   90.00
#
_symmetry.space_group_name_H-M   'P 1'
#
loop_
_entity.id
_entity.type
_entity.pdbx_description
1 polymer ?
#
loop_
_entity_poly.entity_id
_entity_poly.type
_entity_poly.pdbx_seq_one_letter_code
_entity_poly.pdbx_strand_id
1 'polypeptide(L)'
;MTSSKPRKTELLRSEVSYFCQQHHDKNPRDFFFEMEKAGFLRFDWPQEYGGRGWSREEQLILIKAMAEYGCPIFPESISAGAPLVIGLASEDKKRFLLEKIITNVSDWRIHGEADAEGIFWNQMEDSISILCEGKTYTLGESGHGAQYVSTYFSVGCICQQWLTGLEHLKRNSRAQQSTTLSSITEEQINFLSAMFNFLNPKMDKLVALQANLGKDTVYQLLISLIGYYGIIRAQDVAGNNEPIPFVKERLFLEDMRRLSSLDEIILKNCWDMEI
;
A
#
# COMPACT_ATOMS: atom_id res chain seq x y z
N MET A 1 32.82 31.95 -0.83
CA MET A 1 32.26 30.58 -0.75
C MET A 1 31.02 30.63 0.14
N THR A 2 29.86 30.94 -0.42
CA THR A 2 28.59 30.96 0.31
C THR A 2 27.95 29.58 0.19
N SER A 3 28.11 28.76 1.23
CA SER A 3 27.34 27.52 1.41
C SER A 3 25.87 27.91 1.59
N SER A 4 25.09 27.76 0.53
CA SER A 4 23.63 27.86 0.56
C SER A 4 23.10 26.72 1.42
N LYS A 5 22.41 27.02 2.53
CA LYS A 5 21.68 26.01 3.29
C LYS A 5 20.72 25.25 2.33
N PRO A 6 20.73 23.91 2.33
CA PRO A 6 19.83 23.14 1.48
C PRO A 6 18.36 23.43 1.84
N ARG A 7 17.47 23.42 0.84
CA ARG A 7 16.02 23.62 1.07
C ARG A 7 15.48 22.46 1.90
N LYS A 8 14.48 22.71 2.77
CA LYS A 8 13.84 21.69 3.64
C LYS A 8 13.53 20.37 2.89
N THR A 9 13.00 20.49 1.68
CA THR A 9 12.64 19.37 0.79
C THR A 9 13.82 18.53 0.31
N GLU A 10 14.99 19.17 0.13
CA GLU A 10 16.22 18.50 -0.31
C GLU A 10 16.82 17.69 0.84
N LEU A 11 16.82 18.25 2.05
CA LEU A 11 17.21 17.53 3.27
C LEU A 11 16.32 16.31 3.50
N LEU A 12 15.00 16.46 3.38
CA LEU A 12 14.06 15.36 3.52
C LEU A 12 14.31 14.27 2.46
N ARG A 13 14.55 14.67 1.20
CA ARG A 13 14.89 13.71 0.14
C ARG A 13 16.15 12.92 0.49
N SER A 14 17.21 13.59 0.96
CA SER A 14 18.43 12.90 1.39
C SER A 14 18.19 11.95 2.57
N GLU A 15 17.42 12.38 3.59
CA GLU A 15 17.06 11.57 4.76
C GLU A 15 16.31 10.30 4.35
N VAL A 16 15.26 10.45 3.55
CA VAL A 16 14.41 9.37 3.06
C VAL A 16 15.18 8.43 2.13
N SER A 17 15.98 8.96 1.19
CA SER A 17 16.79 8.13 0.29
C SER A 17 17.84 7.34 1.06
N TYR A 18 18.50 7.95 2.05
CA TYR A 18 19.44 7.25 2.92
C TYR A 18 18.75 6.11 3.67
N PHE A 19 17.58 6.37 4.27
CA PHE A 19 16.79 5.32 4.93
C PHE A 19 16.44 4.18 3.96
N CYS A 20 15.88 4.47 2.79
CA CYS A 20 15.52 3.43 1.83
C CYS A 20 16.75 2.62 1.41
N GLN A 21 17.88 3.28 1.12
CA GLN A 21 19.12 2.60 0.77
C GLN A 21 19.61 1.64 1.87
N GLN A 22 19.52 2.02 3.15
CA GLN A 22 20.00 1.19 4.26
C GLN A 22 19.07 0.02 4.60
N HIS A 23 17.78 0.10 4.26
CA HIS A 23 16.77 -0.83 4.79
C HIS A 23 15.99 -1.60 3.71
N HIS A 24 16.08 -1.24 2.42
CA HIS A 24 15.29 -1.85 1.34
C HIS A 24 15.44 -3.36 1.14
N ASP A 25 16.54 -3.95 1.59
CA ASP A 25 16.86 -5.38 1.47
C ASP A 25 16.37 -6.21 2.67
N LYS A 26 15.84 -5.56 3.71
CA LYS A 26 15.24 -6.24 4.87
C LYS A 26 13.96 -6.97 4.47
N ASN A 27 13.62 -8.01 5.24
CA ASN A 27 12.29 -8.59 5.13
C ASN A 27 11.22 -7.54 5.52
N PRO A 28 9.97 -7.67 5.04
CA PRO A 28 8.94 -6.66 5.25
C PRO A 28 8.70 -6.28 6.72
N ARG A 29 8.71 -7.25 7.64
CA ARG A 29 8.50 -7.01 9.07
C ARG A 29 9.57 -6.09 9.65
N ASP A 30 10.83 -6.42 9.42
CA ASP A 30 11.95 -5.60 9.91
C ASP A 30 12.00 -4.23 9.23
N PHE A 31 11.63 -4.15 7.94
CA PHE A 31 11.56 -2.89 7.22
C PHE A 31 10.54 -1.93 7.85
N PHE A 32 9.30 -2.39 8.10
CA PHE A 32 8.27 -1.54 8.71
C PHE A 32 8.56 -1.18 10.17
N PHE A 33 9.25 -2.06 10.90
CA PHE A 33 9.76 -1.73 12.23
C PHE A 33 10.78 -0.58 12.20
N GLU A 34 11.72 -0.60 11.26
CA GLU A 34 12.67 0.50 11.08
C GLU A 34 11.99 1.78 10.55
N MET A 35 10.95 1.65 9.71
CA MET A 35 10.14 2.80 9.30
C MET A 35 9.43 3.47 10.48
N GLU A 36 8.89 2.70 11.43
CA GLU A 36 8.25 3.26 12.63
C GLU A 36 9.27 4.00 13.49
N LYS A 37 10.45 3.41 13.73
CA LYS A 37 11.54 4.09 14.46
C LYS A 37 11.99 5.39 13.80
N ALA A 38 12.03 5.42 12.48
CA ALA A 38 12.38 6.61 11.70
C ALA A 38 11.23 7.63 11.60
N GLY A 39 10.02 7.28 12.07
CA GLY A 39 8.83 8.11 11.95
C GLY A 39 8.35 8.27 10.50
N PHE A 40 8.53 7.25 9.66
CA PHE A 40 8.07 7.19 8.28
C PHE A 40 6.87 6.27 8.07
N LEU A 41 6.57 5.36 9.00
CA LEU A 41 5.46 4.41 8.84
C LEU A 41 4.09 5.12 8.78
N ARG A 42 3.92 6.16 9.58
CA ARG A 42 2.68 6.95 9.73
C ARG A 42 2.68 8.22 8.85
N PHE A 43 3.33 8.17 7.69
CA PHE A 43 3.67 9.39 6.93
C PHE A 43 2.47 10.21 6.43
N ASP A 44 1.33 9.57 6.21
CA ASP A 44 0.10 10.21 5.72
C ASP A 44 -1.04 10.22 6.74
N TRP A 45 -0.77 9.80 7.99
CA TRP A 45 -1.75 9.90 9.07
C TRP A 45 -1.93 11.36 9.52
N PRO A 46 -3.11 11.72 10.06
CA PRO A 46 -3.30 12.98 10.75
C PRO A 46 -2.34 13.14 11.94
N GLN A 47 -1.94 14.37 12.22
CA GLN A 47 -0.95 14.65 13.27
C GLN A 47 -1.45 14.27 14.66
N GLU A 48 -2.75 14.42 14.94
CA GLU A 48 -3.36 14.03 16.21
C GLU A 48 -3.23 12.52 16.50
N TYR A 49 -3.05 11.69 15.47
CA TYR A 49 -2.87 10.24 15.58
C TYR A 49 -1.41 9.80 15.45
N GLY A 50 -0.46 10.73 15.56
CA GLY A 50 0.98 10.44 15.50
C GLY A 50 1.57 10.48 14.09
N GLY A 51 0.82 10.96 13.10
CA GLY A 51 1.36 11.26 11.79
C GLY A 51 2.33 12.44 11.82
N ARG A 52 3.22 12.53 10.83
CA ARG A 52 4.30 13.52 10.81
C ARG A 52 3.84 14.94 10.40
N GLY A 53 2.58 15.09 9.99
CA GLY A 53 2.04 16.35 9.48
C GLY A 53 2.68 16.78 8.15
N TRP A 54 3.14 15.82 7.36
CA TRP A 54 3.79 16.07 6.08
C TRP A 54 2.84 16.61 5.02
N SER A 55 3.32 17.56 4.21
CA SER A 55 2.61 18.02 3.02
C SER A 55 2.53 16.90 1.96
N ARG A 56 1.64 17.04 0.98
CA ARG A 56 1.53 16.07 -0.13
C ARG A 56 2.85 15.94 -0.91
N GLU A 57 3.62 17.02 -1.05
CA GLU A 57 4.95 16.99 -1.64
C GLU A 57 5.95 16.18 -0.79
N GLU A 58 5.90 16.31 0.54
CA GLU A 58 6.76 15.58 1.46
C GLU A 58 6.41 14.08 1.47
N GLN A 59 5.12 13.73 1.48
CA GLN A 59 4.64 12.36 1.33
C GLN A 59 5.11 11.75 -0.01
N LEU A 60 5.03 12.51 -1.10
CA LEU A 60 5.44 12.06 -2.42
C LEU A 60 6.95 11.77 -2.53
N ILE A 61 7.78 12.42 -1.71
CA ILE A 61 9.22 12.13 -1.64
C ILE A 61 9.46 10.73 -1.09
N LEU A 62 8.75 10.35 -0.02
CA LEU A 62 8.81 8.99 0.54
C LEU A 62 8.32 7.95 -0.46
N ILE A 63 7.14 8.17 -1.04
CA ILE A 63 6.54 7.27 -2.04
C ILE A 63 7.51 6.99 -3.19
N LYS A 64 8.12 8.04 -3.76
CA LYS A 64 9.08 7.93 -4.86
C LYS A 64 10.35 7.18 -4.46
N ALA A 65 10.92 7.51 -3.30
CA ALA A 65 12.13 6.85 -2.83
C ALA A 65 11.88 5.35 -2.56
N MET A 66 10.78 4.99 -1.89
CA MET A 66 10.45 3.59 -1.63
C MET A 66 10.36 2.77 -2.92
N ALA A 67 9.68 3.29 -3.95
CA ALA A 67 9.58 2.61 -5.23
C ALA A 67 10.94 2.53 -5.96
N GLU A 68 11.72 3.61 -5.95
CA GLU A 68 13.05 3.67 -6.57
C GLU A 68 14.02 2.64 -5.99
N TYR A 69 14.03 2.45 -4.67
CA TYR A 69 14.86 1.45 -3.99
C TYR A 69 14.25 0.04 -4.00
N GLY A 70 12.98 -0.10 -4.44
CA GLY A 70 12.27 -1.37 -4.44
C GLY A 70 11.99 -1.87 -3.01
N CYS A 71 11.64 -0.95 -2.11
CA CYS A 71 11.24 -1.26 -0.75
C CYS A 71 9.93 -2.08 -0.72
N PRO A 72 9.68 -2.85 0.36
CA PRO A 72 8.39 -3.52 0.58
C PRO A 72 7.19 -2.57 0.46
N ILE A 73 6.09 -3.07 -0.10
CA ILE A 73 4.83 -2.32 -0.17
C ILE A 73 4.10 -2.32 1.17
N PHE A 74 3.42 -1.23 1.50
CA PHE A 74 2.71 -1.11 2.77
C PHE A 74 1.65 -2.23 2.94
N PRO A 75 1.56 -2.85 4.13
CA PRO A 75 0.60 -3.90 4.41
C PRO A 75 -0.80 -3.32 4.63
N GLU A 76 -1.81 -4.18 4.53
CA GLU A 76 -3.23 -3.83 4.63
C GLU A 76 -3.60 -3.15 5.95
N SER A 77 -2.96 -3.54 7.05
CA SER A 77 -3.13 -2.92 8.37
C SER A 77 -2.89 -1.40 8.33
N ILE A 78 -1.94 -0.93 7.51
CA ILE A 78 -1.61 0.49 7.33
C ILE A 78 -2.41 1.09 6.18
N SER A 79 -2.50 0.39 5.04
CA SER A 79 -3.10 0.95 3.84
C SER A 79 -4.63 1.04 3.90
N ALA A 80 -5.31 0.20 4.69
CA ALA A 80 -6.77 0.20 4.85
C ALA A 80 -7.19 0.17 6.32
N GLY A 81 -6.53 -0.63 7.15
CA GLY A 81 -6.89 -0.81 8.55
C GLY A 81 -6.84 0.47 9.38
N ALA A 82 -5.73 1.20 9.32
CA ALA A 82 -5.59 2.47 10.04
C ALA A 82 -6.60 3.54 9.57
N PRO A 83 -6.83 3.75 8.25
CA PRO A 83 -7.91 4.59 7.75
C PRO A 83 -9.30 4.20 8.29
N LEU A 84 -9.64 2.91 8.33
CA LEU A 84 -10.90 2.44 8.92
C LEU A 84 -11.02 2.83 10.39
N VAL A 85 -9.96 2.61 11.19
CA VAL A 85 -9.95 3.01 12.61
C VAL A 85 -10.09 4.52 12.77
N ILE A 86 -9.33 5.31 12.00
CA ILE A 86 -9.37 6.78 12.06
C ILE A 86 -10.76 7.30 11.69
N GLY A 87 -11.41 6.70 10.69
CA GLY A 87 -12.72 7.13 10.20
C GLY A 87 -13.90 6.67 11.05
N LEU A 88 -13.84 5.45 11.59
CA LEU A 88 -15.05 4.74 12.07
C LEU A 88 -15.00 4.29 13.53
N ALA A 89 -13.81 4.18 14.14
CA ALA A 89 -13.74 3.79 15.55
C ALA A 89 -14.26 4.92 16.47
N SER A 90 -14.73 4.56 17.66
CA SER A 90 -15.06 5.56 18.68
C SER A 90 -13.79 6.32 19.12
N GLU A 91 -13.94 7.62 19.40
CA GLU A 91 -12.81 8.52 19.74
C GLU A 91 -11.94 8.00 20.89
N ASP A 92 -12.57 7.38 21.90
CA ASP A 92 -11.90 6.80 23.07
C ASP A 92 -11.10 5.52 22.76
N LYS A 93 -11.30 4.93 21.57
CA LYS A 93 -10.63 3.69 21.13
C LYS A 93 -9.62 3.91 20.00
N LYS A 94 -9.74 4.98 19.21
CA LYS A 94 -8.86 5.26 18.06
C LYS A 94 -7.38 5.12 18.39
N ARG A 95 -6.89 5.83 19.41
CA ARG A 95 -5.46 5.79 19.79
C ARG A 95 -5.00 4.39 20.16
N PHE A 96 -5.77 3.69 20.98
CA PHE A 96 -5.44 2.33 21.41
C PHE A 96 -5.34 1.38 20.21
N LEU A 97 -6.35 1.38 19.33
CA LEU A 97 -6.40 0.50 18.17
C LEU A 97 -5.30 0.82 17.14
N LEU A 98 -4.98 2.11 16.94
CA LEU A 98 -3.89 2.52 16.05
C LEU A 98 -2.51 2.06 16.56
N GLU A 99 -2.24 2.13 17.87
CA GLU A 99 -0.98 1.59 18.41
C GLU A 99 -0.91 0.06 18.27
N LYS A 100 -2.05 -0.63 18.33
CA LYS A 100 -2.12 -2.08 18.08
C LYS A 100 -1.88 -2.44 16.62
N ILE A 101 -2.37 -1.62 15.68
CA ILE A 101 -2.03 -1.74 14.26
C ILE A 101 -0.52 -1.63 14.04
N ILE A 102 0.14 -0.65 14.68
CA ILE A 102 1.59 -0.45 14.54
C ILE A 102 2.37 -1.63 15.12
N THR A 103 1.95 -2.12 16.28
CA THR A 103 2.58 -3.28 16.93
C THR A 103 2.46 -4.55 16.09
N ASN A 104 1.34 -4.72 15.37
CA ASN A 104 1.04 -5.90 14.58
C ASN A 104 1.04 -5.62 13.06
N VAL A 105 1.86 -4.66 12.62
CA VAL A 105 1.81 -4.10 11.26
C VAL A 105 1.88 -5.16 10.15
N SER A 106 2.65 -6.22 10.34
CA SER A 106 2.80 -7.29 9.34
C SER A 106 1.78 -8.43 9.47
N ASP A 107 1.12 -8.52 10.63
CA ASP A 107 0.31 -9.68 11.01
C ASP A 107 -1.19 -9.37 10.84
N TRP A 108 -1.64 -8.16 11.20
CA TRP A 108 -3.03 -7.76 11.04
C TRP A 108 -3.41 -7.52 9.58
N ARG A 109 -4.57 -8.04 9.20
CA ARG A 109 -5.20 -7.88 7.89
C ARG A 109 -6.72 -7.78 8.06
N ILE A 110 -7.44 -7.55 6.97
CA ILE A 110 -8.90 -7.58 6.91
C ILE A 110 -9.31 -8.98 6.44
N HIS A 111 -9.83 -9.77 7.36
CA HIS A 111 -10.25 -11.15 7.13
C HIS A 111 -11.78 -11.26 7.05
N GLY A 112 -12.28 -12.30 6.37
CA GLY A 112 -13.73 -12.59 6.32
C GLY A 112 -14.28 -13.27 7.58
N GLU A 113 -13.43 -13.91 8.39
CA GLU A 113 -13.84 -14.70 9.55
C GLU A 113 -12.91 -14.44 10.75
N ALA A 114 -13.48 -14.39 11.96
CA ALA A 114 -12.77 -14.07 13.20
C ALA A 114 -12.11 -15.30 13.84
N ASP A 115 -10.94 -15.68 13.34
CA ASP A 115 -10.14 -16.78 13.89
C ASP A 115 -8.87 -16.32 14.64
N ALA A 116 -8.41 -15.08 14.42
CA ALA A 116 -7.21 -14.50 15.03
C ALA A 116 -7.42 -13.02 15.45
N GLU A 117 -6.41 -12.38 16.04
CA GLU A 117 -6.45 -10.92 16.21
C GLU A 117 -6.29 -10.22 14.86
N GLY A 118 -7.02 -9.13 14.64
CA GLY A 118 -6.99 -8.42 13.37
C GLY A 118 -8.27 -7.65 13.09
N ILE A 119 -8.47 -7.32 11.82
CA ILE A 119 -9.64 -6.60 11.32
C ILE A 119 -10.52 -7.62 10.59
N PHE A 120 -11.83 -7.53 10.79
CA PHE A 120 -12.79 -8.49 10.28
C PHE A 120 -13.90 -7.78 9.54
N TRP A 121 -14.20 -8.28 8.35
CA TRP A 121 -15.39 -7.91 7.60
C TRP A 121 -16.36 -9.09 7.59
N ASN A 122 -17.39 -9.01 8.43
CA ASN A 122 -18.49 -9.95 8.40
C ASN A 122 -19.37 -9.63 7.19
N GLN A 123 -19.31 -10.46 6.15
CA GLN A 123 -20.07 -10.24 4.91
C GLN A 123 -21.58 -10.50 5.07
N MET A 124 -22.00 -11.32 6.04
CA MET A 124 -23.43 -11.61 6.25
C MET A 124 -24.15 -10.41 6.86
N GLU A 125 -23.51 -9.77 7.85
CA GLU A 125 -24.04 -8.57 8.51
C GLU A 125 -23.56 -7.28 7.86
N ASP A 126 -22.68 -7.40 6.86
CA ASP A 126 -21.90 -6.34 6.24
C ASP A 126 -21.34 -5.34 7.27
N SER A 127 -20.61 -5.87 8.26
CA SER A 127 -20.08 -5.10 9.39
C SER A 127 -18.57 -5.26 9.50
N ILE A 128 -17.90 -4.20 9.95
CA ILE A 128 -16.45 -4.21 10.21
C ILE A 128 -16.21 -4.23 11.71
N SER A 129 -15.30 -5.09 12.16
CA SER A 129 -14.89 -5.15 13.56
C SER A 129 -13.39 -5.42 13.69
N ILE A 130 -12.84 -5.18 14.88
CA ILE A 130 -11.46 -5.53 15.24
C ILE A 130 -11.51 -6.48 16.43
N LEU A 131 -10.86 -7.64 16.33
CA LEU A 131 -10.59 -8.50 17.48
C LEU A 131 -9.18 -8.19 18.00
N CYS A 132 -9.10 -7.68 19.23
CA CYS A 132 -7.83 -7.34 19.86
C CYS A 132 -7.89 -7.62 21.37
N GLU A 133 -6.90 -8.32 21.89
CA GLU A 133 -6.81 -8.73 23.31
C GLU A 133 -8.07 -9.45 23.80
N GLY A 134 -8.64 -10.31 22.94
CA GLY A 134 -9.87 -11.06 23.22
C GLY A 134 -11.15 -10.21 23.27
N LYS A 135 -11.10 -8.95 22.83
CA LYS A 135 -12.25 -8.04 22.77
C LYS A 135 -12.56 -7.65 21.33
N THR A 136 -13.85 -7.60 21.02
CA THR A 136 -14.35 -7.15 19.71
C THR A 136 -14.71 -5.67 19.78
N TYR A 137 -14.20 -4.90 18.81
CA TYR A 137 -14.47 -3.48 18.63
C TYR A 137 -15.17 -3.27 17.29
N THR A 138 -16.46 -2.93 17.30
CA THR A 138 -17.19 -2.63 16.06
C THR A 138 -16.74 -1.28 15.49
N LEU A 139 -16.54 -1.22 14.17
CA LEU A 139 -16.20 -0.02 13.44
C LEU A 139 -17.42 0.43 12.62
N GLY A 140 -17.92 1.63 12.89
CA GLY A 140 -19.09 2.17 12.20
C GLY A 140 -20.37 1.35 12.45
N GLU A 141 -21.30 1.43 11.50
CA GLU A 141 -22.60 0.77 11.57
C GLU A 141 -22.61 -0.53 10.74
N SER A 142 -23.43 -1.50 11.15
CA SER A 142 -23.68 -2.73 10.37
C SER A 142 -24.43 -2.41 9.09
N GLY A 143 -24.20 -3.15 8.01
CA GLY A 143 -24.84 -2.93 6.71
C GLY A 143 -24.06 -1.97 5.78
N HIS A 144 -22.89 -1.52 6.20
CA HIS A 144 -22.06 -0.54 5.47
C HIS A 144 -20.61 -1.01 5.26
N GLY A 145 -20.28 -2.26 5.59
CA GLY A 145 -18.93 -2.81 5.53
C GLY A 145 -18.29 -2.65 4.15
N ALA A 146 -19.01 -3.02 3.08
CA ALA A 146 -18.56 -2.86 1.70
C ALA A 146 -18.23 -1.40 1.35
N GLN A 147 -19.08 -0.47 1.79
CA GLN A 147 -18.86 0.96 1.60
C GLN A 147 -17.62 1.43 2.37
N TYR A 148 -17.44 0.95 3.59
CA TYR A 148 -16.30 1.32 4.43
C TYR A 148 -14.98 0.86 3.83
N VAL A 149 -14.86 -0.41 3.45
CA VAL A 149 -13.62 -0.93 2.85
C VAL A 149 -13.29 -0.27 1.50
N SER A 150 -14.30 0.19 0.75
CA SER A 150 -14.13 0.90 -0.52
C SER A 150 -13.95 2.42 -0.37
N THR A 151 -14.07 2.97 0.84
CA THR A 151 -13.93 4.42 1.08
C THR A 151 -12.71 4.75 1.93
N TYR A 152 -12.38 3.90 2.90
CA TYR A 152 -11.32 4.19 3.88
C TYR A 152 -10.02 3.48 3.51
N PHE A 153 -9.14 4.22 2.85
CA PHE A 153 -7.80 3.75 2.53
C PHE A 153 -6.80 4.91 2.42
N SER A 154 -5.52 4.57 2.60
CA SER A 154 -4.39 5.48 2.45
C SER A 154 -4.08 5.65 0.97
N VAL A 155 -4.42 6.83 0.44
CA VAL A 155 -4.06 7.22 -0.93
C VAL A 155 -2.54 7.14 -1.12
N GLY A 156 -1.75 7.56 -0.12
CA GLY A 156 -0.29 7.51 -0.18
C GLY A 156 0.26 6.09 -0.33
N CYS A 157 -0.25 5.14 0.46
CA CYS A 157 0.16 3.74 0.39
C CYS A 157 -0.19 3.10 -0.95
N ILE A 158 -1.39 3.35 -1.47
CA ILE A 158 -1.82 2.81 -2.77
C ILE A 158 -0.99 3.41 -3.91
N CYS A 159 -0.68 4.71 -3.85
CA CYS A 159 0.24 5.32 -4.81
C CYS A 159 1.65 4.72 -4.74
N GLN A 160 2.12 4.31 -3.56
CA GLN A 160 3.39 3.59 -3.40
C GLN A 160 3.34 2.20 -4.02
N GLN A 161 2.25 1.45 -3.83
CA GLN A 161 2.05 0.15 -4.46
C GLN A 161 2.07 0.28 -6.00
N TRP A 162 1.32 1.25 -6.54
CA TRP A 162 1.26 1.53 -7.97
C TRP A 162 2.64 1.89 -8.56
N LEU A 163 3.36 2.84 -7.94
CA LEU A 163 4.67 3.26 -8.43
C LEU A 163 5.73 2.15 -8.34
N THR A 164 5.66 1.31 -7.32
CA THR A 164 6.58 0.17 -7.16
C THR A 164 6.37 -0.84 -8.29
N GLY A 165 5.11 -1.14 -8.64
CA GLY A 165 4.79 -1.96 -9.80
C GLY A 165 5.31 -1.36 -11.12
N LEU A 166 5.17 -0.05 -11.32
CA LEU A 166 5.74 0.65 -12.48
C LEU A 166 7.26 0.53 -12.56
N GLU A 167 7.98 0.64 -11.45
CA GLU A 167 9.44 0.47 -11.43
C GLU A 167 9.85 -0.99 -11.72
N HIS A 168 9.10 -1.99 -11.26
CA HIS A 168 9.28 -3.37 -11.67
C HIS A 168 9.07 -3.57 -13.18
N LEU A 169 7.97 -3.03 -13.73
CA LEU A 169 7.68 -3.10 -15.16
C LEU A 169 8.81 -2.46 -15.99
N LYS A 170 9.26 -1.27 -15.60
CA LYS A 170 10.34 -0.52 -16.28
C LYS A 170 11.69 -1.22 -16.24
N ARG A 171 12.00 -1.94 -15.15
CA ARG A 171 13.25 -2.73 -15.04
C ARG A 171 13.22 -3.95 -15.97
N ASN A 172 12.08 -4.61 -16.06
CA ASN A 172 11.94 -5.88 -16.78
C ASN A 172 11.51 -5.73 -18.25
N SER A 173 10.94 -4.58 -18.65
CA SER A 173 10.51 -4.32 -20.03
C SER A 173 11.64 -3.96 -20.99
N ARG A 174 12.82 -3.61 -20.47
CA ARG A 174 14.01 -3.25 -21.28
C ARG A 174 14.48 -4.37 -22.23
N ALA A 175 13.98 -5.60 -22.05
CA ALA A 175 14.33 -6.78 -22.83
C ALA A 175 13.23 -7.28 -23.81
N GLN A 176 12.04 -6.65 -23.88
CA GLN A 176 10.89 -7.16 -24.66
C GLN A 176 10.34 -6.16 -25.71
N GLN A 177 9.65 -6.68 -26.74
CA GLN A 177 9.09 -5.96 -27.92
C GLN A 177 7.79 -5.15 -27.64
N SER A 178 7.34 -4.42 -28.67
CA SER A 178 6.66 -3.11 -28.66
C SER A 178 5.26 -2.97 -28.01
N THR A 179 4.45 -4.01 -27.90
CA THR A 179 3.03 -3.87 -27.45
C THR A 179 2.88 -3.74 -25.94
N THR A 180 3.65 -4.49 -25.14
CA THR A 180 3.66 -4.33 -23.68
C THR A 180 4.24 -2.97 -23.28
N LEU A 181 5.18 -2.45 -24.08
CA LEU A 181 5.83 -1.17 -23.82
C LEU A 181 4.87 0.02 -23.94
N SER A 182 3.92 -0.02 -24.87
CA SER A 182 2.90 1.04 -24.99
C SER A 182 1.99 1.09 -23.77
N SER A 183 1.51 -0.07 -23.28
CA SER A 183 0.66 -0.13 -22.08
C SER A 183 1.41 0.31 -20.83
N ILE A 184 2.69 -0.05 -20.69
CA ILE A 184 3.54 0.45 -19.58
C ILE A 184 3.70 1.97 -19.66
N THR A 185 3.89 2.52 -20.86
CA THR A 185 4.06 3.97 -21.06
C THR A 185 2.77 4.73 -20.75
N GLU A 186 1.63 4.21 -21.22
CA GLU A 186 0.31 4.74 -20.88
C GLU A 186 0.10 4.76 -19.37
N GLU A 187 0.46 3.68 -18.69
CA GLU A 187 0.30 3.58 -17.24
C GLU A 187 1.22 4.53 -16.47
N GLN A 188 2.43 4.80 -16.98
CA GLN A 188 3.29 5.85 -16.44
C GLN A 188 2.66 7.24 -16.58
N ILE A 189 2.01 7.52 -17.71
CA ILE A 189 1.30 8.79 -17.93
C ILE A 189 0.12 8.92 -16.96
N ASN A 190 -0.65 7.85 -16.77
CA ASN A 190 -1.75 7.79 -15.80
C ASN A 190 -1.27 8.09 -14.39
N PHE A 191 -0.16 7.45 -13.97
CA PHE A 191 0.45 7.71 -12.67
C PHE A 191 0.89 9.17 -12.51
N LEU A 192 1.56 9.75 -13.50
CA LEU A 192 1.99 11.15 -13.44
C LEU A 192 0.81 12.12 -13.33
N SER A 193 -0.29 11.84 -14.02
CA SER A 193 -1.54 12.59 -13.92
C SER A 193 -2.14 12.49 -12.51
N ALA A 194 -2.21 11.28 -11.94
CA ALA A 194 -2.67 11.07 -10.58
C ALA A 194 -1.78 11.79 -9.55
N MET A 195 -0.45 11.80 -9.74
CA MET A 195 0.48 12.50 -8.85
C MET A 195 0.36 14.01 -8.91
N PHE A 196 -0.01 14.57 -10.07
CA PHE A 196 -0.35 15.99 -10.16
C PHE A 196 -1.60 16.30 -9.33
N ASN A 197 -2.63 15.46 -9.42
CA ASN A 197 -3.85 15.60 -8.63
C ASN A 197 -3.63 15.36 -7.13
N PHE A 198 -2.72 14.45 -6.74
CA PHE A 198 -2.39 14.14 -5.34
C PHE A 198 -1.89 15.37 -4.56
N LEU A 199 -1.29 16.35 -5.24
CA LEU A 199 -0.88 17.61 -4.63
C LEU A 199 -2.06 18.50 -4.20
N ASN A 200 -3.27 18.20 -4.66
CA ASN A 200 -4.49 18.91 -4.30
C ASN A 200 -5.43 18.00 -3.46
N PRO A 201 -5.55 18.23 -2.14
CA PRO A 201 -6.38 17.40 -1.27
C PRO A 201 -7.86 17.29 -1.68
N LYS A 202 -8.39 18.26 -2.45
CA LYS A 202 -9.77 18.18 -2.97
C LYS A 202 -9.98 17.04 -3.96
N MET A 203 -8.89 16.52 -4.53
CA MET A 203 -8.91 15.46 -5.53
C MET A 203 -8.70 14.07 -4.90
N ASP A 204 -8.62 13.95 -3.57
CA ASP A 204 -8.27 12.69 -2.89
C ASP A 204 -9.12 11.51 -3.36
N LYS A 205 -10.45 11.69 -3.53
CA LYS A 205 -11.35 10.64 -4.04
C LYS A 205 -11.05 10.20 -5.47
N LEU A 206 -10.65 11.14 -6.34
CA LEU A 206 -10.27 10.82 -7.71
C LEU A 206 -8.93 10.08 -7.73
N VAL A 207 -7.93 10.59 -6.98
CA VAL A 207 -6.60 9.99 -6.91
C VAL A 207 -6.68 8.59 -6.32
N ALA A 208 -7.49 8.42 -5.29
CA ALA A 208 -7.88 7.16 -4.70
C ALA A 208 -8.35 6.12 -5.74
N LEU A 209 -9.37 6.48 -6.53
CA LEU A 209 -9.89 5.63 -7.59
C LEU A 209 -8.83 5.31 -8.64
N GLN A 210 -8.10 6.32 -9.12
CA GLN A 210 -7.02 6.16 -10.09
C GLN A 210 -5.93 5.23 -9.57
N ALA A 211 -5.55 5.36 -8.31
CA ALA A 211 -4.49 4.57 -7.70
C ALA A 211 -4.91 3.11 -7.49
N ASN A 212 -6.17 2.86 -7.11
CA ASN A 212 -6.70 1.50 -7.04
C ASN A 212 -6.77 0.83 -8.43
N LEU A 213 -7.23 1.53 -9.46
CA LEU A 213 -7.20 0.98 -10.82
C LEU A 213 -5.77 0.76 -11.31
N GLY A 214 -4.87 1.69 -11.00
CA GLY A 214 -3.48 1.63 -11.41
C GLY A 214 -2.69 0.50 -10.75
N LYS A 215 -2.90 0.24 -9.45
CA LYS A 215 -2.25 -0.89 -8.75
C LYS A 215 -2.63 -2.23 -9.37
N ASP A 216 -3.90 -2.40 -9.74
CA ASP A 216 -4.40 -3.62 -10.37
C ASP A 216 -3.85 -3.73 -11.81
N THR A 217 -3.77 -2.61 -12.52
CA THR A 217 -3.21 -2.56 -13.87
C THR A 217 -1.73 -2.96 -13.88
N VAL A 218 -0.91 -2.43 -12.98
CA VAL A 218 0.51 -2.83 -12.91
C VAL A 218 0.70 -4.28 -12.45
N TYR A 219 -0.20 -4.79 -11.60
CA TYR A 219 -0.21 -6.21 -11.22
C TYR A 219 -0.44 -7.11 -12.45
N GLN A 220 -1.48 -6.81 -13.26
CA GLN A 220 -1.79 -7.58 -14.47
C GLN A 220 -0.70 -7.47 -15.54
N LEU A 221 -0.18 -6.25 -15.76
CA LEU A 221 0.93 -6.03 -16.70
C LEU A 221 2.18 -6.79 -16.26
N LEU A 222 2.49 -6.82 -14.96
CA LEU A 222 3.70 -7.47 -14.47
C LEU A 222 3.59 -9.00 -14.59
N ILE A 223 2.44 -9.59 -14.26
CA ILE A 223 2.17 -11.01 -14.53
C ILE A 223 2.34 -11.31 -16.02
N SER A 224 1.76 -10.48 -16.89
CA SER A 224 1.87 -10.65 -18.34
C SER A 224 3.32 -10.57 -18.83
N LEU A 225 4.12 -9.68 -18.22
CA LEU A 225 5.52 -9.45 -18.59
C LEU A 225 6.44 -10.61 -18.19
N ILE A 226 6.28 -11.15 -16.97
CA ILE A 226 7.15 -12.23 -16.43
C ILE A 226 6.54 -13.63 -16.62
N GLY A 227 5.33 -13.71 -17.17
CA GLY A 227 4.66 -14.95 -17.56
C GLY A 227 4.42 -15.89 -16.37
N TYR A 228 4.69 -17.19 -16.58
CA TYR A 228 4.48 -18.25 -15.58
C TYR A 228 5.16 -17.94 -14.24
N TYR A 229 6.31 -17.26 -14.24
CA TYR A 229 7.02 -16.89 -13.01
C TYR A 229 6.19 -16.01 -12.07
N GLY A 230 5.25 -15.21 -12.59
CA GLY A 230 4.40 -14.34 -11.76
C GLY A 230 3.36 -15.08 -10.91
N ILE A 231 3.14 -16.36 -11.20
CA ILE A 231 2.18 -17.22 -10.51
C ILE A 231 2.89 -18.08 -9.43
N ILE A 232 4.21 -18.26 -9.55
CA ILE A 232 5.01 -19.05 -8.61
C ILE A 232 5.25 -18.27 -7.31
N ARG A 233 5.24 -18.95 -6.16
CA ARG A 233 5.54 -18.30 -4.89
C ARG A 233 7.00 -17.88 -4.82
N ALA A 234 7.31 -16.75 -4.21
CA ALA A 234 8.66 -16.19 -4.15
C ALA A 234 9.65 -17.12 -3.44
N GLN A 235 9.18 -17.81 -2.41
CA GLN A 235 9.92 -18.76 -1.58
C GLN A 235 10.11 -20.15 -2.21
N ASP A 236 9.46 -20.44 -3.33
CA ASP A 236 9.65 -21.73 -4.01
C ASP A 236 11.05 -21.79 -4.63
N VAL A 237 11.68 -22.96 -4.47
CA VAL A 237 12.96 -23.33 -5.10
C VAL A 237 12.68 -24.32 -6.23
N ALA A 238 13.40 -24.19 -7.35
CA ALA A 238 13.30 -25.18 -8.42
C ALA A 238 13.82 -26.54 -7.93
N GLY A 239 13.31 -27.64 -8.48
CA GLY A 239 13.70 -29.01 -8.10
C GLY A 239 15.19 -29.32 -8.22
N ASN A 240 15.97 -28.47 -8.87
CA ASN A 240 17.42 -28.59 -9.07
C ASN A 240 18.25 -27.60 -8.20
N ASN A 241 17.67 -26.98 -7.16
CA ASN A 241 18.30 -25.93 -6.35
C ASN A 241 18.73 -24.67 -7.13
N GLU A 242 18.22 -24.47 -8.35
CA GLU A 242 18.42 -23.22 -9.08
C GLU A 242 17.46 -22.14 -8.55
N PRO A 243 17.95 -20.91 -8.31
CA PRO A 243 17.11 -19.81 -7.88
C PRO A 243 16.13 -19.44 -8.99
N ILE A 244 14.83 -19.43 -8.66
CA ILE A 244 13.78 -19.01 -9.60
C ILE A 244 13.94 -17.50 -9.90
N PRO A 245 13.95 -17.07 -11.17
CA PRO A 245 14.10 -15.66 -11.55
C PRO A 245 13.06 -14.70 -10.94
N PHE A 246 13.28 -13.39 -11.11
CA PHE A 246 12.32 -12.33 -10.75
C PHE A 246 11.91 -12.35 -9.26
N VAL A 247 12.84 -12.64 -8.35
CA VAL A 247 12.55 -12.77 -6.90
C VAL A 247 11.82 -11.54 -6.35
N LYS A 248 12.28 -10.32 -6.69
CA LYS A 248 11.67 -9.08 -6.18
C LYS A 248 10.26 -8.85 -6.75
N GLU A 249 10.08 -9.09 -8.04
CA GLU A 249 8.77 -8.99 -8.71
C GLU A 249 7.79 -10.04 -8.15
N ARG A 250 8.25 -11.27 -7.90
CA ARG A 250 7.42 -12.32 -7.30
C ARG A 250 7.01 -11.97 -5.87
N LEU A 251 7.92 -11.42 -5.06
CA LEU A 251 7.58 -10.91 -3.73
C LEU A 251 6.53 -9.78 -3.81
N PHE A 252 6.73 -8.81 -4.71
CA PHE A 252 5.74 -7.76 -4.95
C PHE A 252 4.37 -8.32 -5.35
N LEU A 253 4.31 -9.26 -6.29
CA LEU A 253 3.06 -9.89 -6.72
C LEU A 253 2.39 -10.70 -5.60
N GLU A 254 3.17 -11.37 -4.74
CA GLU A 254 2.64 -12.04 -3.55
C GLU A 254 2.04 -11.06 -2.56
N ASP A 255 2.72 -9.96 -2.28
CA ASP A 255 2.21 -8.94 -1.37
C ASP A 255 0.95 -8.28 -1.95
N MET A 256 0.92 -7.97 -3.25
CA MET A 256 -0.27 -7.48 -3.93
C MET A 256 -1.45 -8.46 -3.82
N ARG A 257 -1.24 -9.77 -4.05
CA ARG A 257 -2.29 -10.79 -3.88
C ARG A 257 -2.85 -10.84 -2.47
N ARG A 258 -2.02 -10.59 -1.45
CA ARG A 258 -2.49 -10.54 -0.05
C ARG A 258 -3.44 -9.37 0.17
N LEU A 259 -3.19 -8.24 -0.49
CA LEU A 259 -4.07 -7.06 -0.46
C LEU A 259 -5.34 -7.27 -1.30
N SER A 260 -5.26 -8.02 -2.40
CA SER A 260 -6.38 -8.24 -3.32
C SER A 260 -7.50 -9.13 -2.78
N SER A 261 -7.35 -9.72 -1.60
CA SER A 261 -8.44 -10.42 -0.93
C SER A 261 -9.64 -9.50 -0.65
N LEU A 262 -9.43 -8.18 -0.53
CA LEU A 262 -10.50 -7.17 -0.53
C LEU A 262 -11.02 -6.82 -1.93
N ASP A 263 -10.16 -6.75 -2.95
CA ASP A 263 -10.52 -6.28 -4.29
C ASP A 263 -11.49 -7.24 -5.01
N GLU A 264 -11.34 -8.56 -4.86
CA GLU A 264 -12.29 -9.55 -5.40
C GLU A 264 -13.69 -9.38 -4.79
N ILE A 265 -13.78 -8.88 -3.57
CA ILE A 265 -15.04 -8.69 -2.84
C ILE A 265 -15.64 -7.30 -3.13
N ILE A 266 -14.82 -6.25 -3.20
CA ILE A 266 -15.24 -4.88 -3.55
C ILE A 266 -15.72 -4.82 -5.00
N LEU A 267 -14.98 -5.43 -5.94
CA LEU A 267 -15.38 -5.44 -7.35
C LEU A 267 -16.73 -6.09 -7.53
N LYS A 268 -17.01 -7.23 -6.87
CA LYS A 268 -18.31 -7.91 -6.96
C LYS A 268 -19.49 -7.00 -6.61
N ASN A 269 -19.33 -6.11 -5.64
CA ASN A 269 -20.38 -5.21 -5.16
C ASN A 269 -20.42 -3.84 -5.87
N CYS A 270 -19.31 -3.38 -6.47
CA CYS A 270 -19.31 -2.15 -7.28
C CYS A 270 -20.13 -2.27 -8.58
N TRP A 271 -20.33 -3.48 -9.11
CA TRP A 271 -21.24 -3.71 -10.23
C TRP A 271 -22.73 -3.74 -9.82
N ASP A 272 -23.01 -3.89 -8.52
CA ASP A 272 -24.36 -3.90 -7.96
C ASP A 272 -24.81 -2.53 -7.42
N MET A 273 -23.91 -1.53 -7.41
CA MET A 273 -24.30 -0.14 -7.18
C MET A 273 -24.74 0.48 -8.51
N GLU A 274 -26.03 0.39 -8.81
CA GLU A 274 -26.67 1.16 -9.87
C GLU A 274 -26.32 2.66 -9.72
N ILE A 275 -25.80 3.26 -10.81
CA ILE A 275 -25.53 4.69 -10.97
C ILE A 275 -26.83 5.49 -10.99
#